data_AF-A0A3E1DWN1-F1
#
_entry.id   AF-A0A3E1DWN1-F1
#
_cell.length_a   1.000
_cell.length_b   1.000
_cell.length_c   1.000
_cell.angle_alpha   90.00
_cell.angle_beta   90.00
_cell.angle_gamma   90.00
#
_symmetry.space_group_name_H-M   'P 1'
#
loop_
_entity.id
_entity.type
_entity.pdbx_description
1 polymer ?
#
loop_
_entity_poly.entity_id
_entity_poly.type
_entity_poly.pdbx_seq_one_letter_code
_entity_poly.pdbx_strand_id
1 'polypeptide(L)'
;MKPSPEDLEKFIHQTLRSLPARRAPLSLESRVRAAIEARAALPWWRQSFAAWPVAARVAFLIGSAGIAKLAIMAVVWAMAGFDGALLANAFSTQFAWVQTVSGVFTAIGNFFGTVYRAIPPLWLYGGLAAVAALYAALFGLGATAYRLLYANR
;
A
#
# COMPACT_ATOMS: atom_id res chain seq x y z
N MET A 1 -46.40 11.05 -24.09
CA MET A 1 -45.06 10.51 -24.42
C MET A 1 -44.11 10.86 -23.30
N LYS A 2 -43.37 9.89 -22.73
CA LYS A 2 -42.33 10.17 -21.73
C LYS A 2 -41.11 10.73 -22.48
N PRO A 3 -40.54 11.88 -22.06
CA PRO A 3 -39.36 12.43 -22.73
C PRO A 3 -38.18 11.47 -22.63
N SER A 4 -37.34 11.44 -23.67
CA SER A 4 -36.09 10.70 -23.70
C SER A 4 -35.15 11.21 -22.58
N PRO A 5 -34.31 10.35 -21.97
CA PRO A 5 -33.31 10.77 -21.00
C PRO A 5 -32.41 11.91 -21.49
N GLU A 6 -32.10 11.91 -22.79
CA GLU A 6 -31.22 12.88 -23.45
C GLU A 6 -31.88 14.26 -23.58
N ASP A 7 -33.19 14.29 -23.85
CA ASP A 7 -33.97 15.52 -23.93
C ASP A 7 -34.13 16.17 -22.55
N LEU A 8 -34.27 15.34 -21.52
CA LEU A 8 -34.30 15.79 -20.13
C LEU A 8 -32.96 16.41 -19.71
N GLU A 9 -31.85 15.78 -20.07
CA GLU A 9 -30.50 16.28 -19.75
C GLU A 9 -30.24 17.63 -20.43
N LYS A 10 -30.60 17.78 -21.71
CA LYS A 10 -30.51 19.06 -22.43
C LYS A 10 -31.36 20.13 -21.77
N PHE A 11 -32.60 19.81 -21.43
CA PHE A 11 -33.51 20.75 -20.77
C PHE A 11 -33.00 21.21 -19.40
N ILE A 12 -32.50 20.29 -18.57
CA ILE A 12 -31.89 20.60 -17.27
C ILE A 12 -30.65 21.47 -17.47
N HIS A 13 -29.76 21.10 -18.39
CA HIS A 13 -28.54 21.84 -18.65
C HIS A 13 -28.83 23.28 -19.09
N GLN A 14 -29.80 23.46 -19.97
CA GLN A 14 -30.21 24.77 -20.48
C GLN A 14 -30.87 25.63 -19.39
N THR A 15 -31.71 25.02 -18.54
CA THR A 15 -32.37 25.69 -17.42
C THR A 15 -31.40 26.10 -16.32
N LEU A 16 -30.40 25.26 -16.01
CA LEU A 16 -29.38 25.62 -15.02
C LEU A 16 -28.48 26.76 -15.50
N ARG A 17 -28.23 26.83 -16.81
CA ARG A 17 -27.36 27.84 -17.41
C ARG A 17 -28.06 29.19 -17.62
N SER A 18 -29.39 29.21 -17.68
CA SER A 18 -30.19 30.43 -17.72
C SER A 18 -30.34 31.10 -16.35
N LEU A 19 -29.92 30.44 -15.26
CA LEU A 19 -29.90 31.04 -13.93
C LEU A 19 -28.90 32.21 -13.87
N PRO A 20 -29.27 33.34 -13.25
CA PRO A 20 -28.37 34.48 -13.12
C PRO A 20 -27.16 34.11 -12.24
N ALA A 21 -25.98 34.58 -12.64
CA ALA A 21 -24.75 34.40 -11.88
C ALA A 21 -24.88 35.05 -10.49
N ARG A 22 -25.13 34.25 -9.45
CA ARG A 22 -25.15 34.72 -8.06
C ARG A 22 -23.73 34.76 -7.52
N ARG A 23 -23.43 35.81 -6.76
CA ARG A 23 -22.18 35.91 -6.00
C ARG A 23 -22.12 34.76 -5.00
N ALA A 24 -21.04 33.98 -5.05
CA ALA A 24 -20.83 32.89 -4.11
C ALA A 24 -20.72 33.46 -2.68
N PRO A 25 -21.31 32.82 -1.66
CA PRO A 25 -21.16 33.23 -0.28
C PRO A 25 -19.68 33.15 0.13
N LEU A 26 -19.22 34.10 0.94
CA LEU A 26 -17.81 34.19 1.37
C LEU A 26 -17.32 32.94 2.12
N SER A 27 -18.23 32.16 2.72
CA SER A 27 -17.91 30.90 3.40
C SER A 27 -17.85 29.68 2.48
N LEU A 28 -18.11 29.84 1.19
CA LEU A 28 -18.15 28.71 0.26
C LEU A 28 -16.77 28.06 0.10
N GLU A 29 -15.72 28.88 -0.02
CA GLU A 29 -14.35 28.39 -0.15
C GLU A 29 -13.92 27.58 1.08
N SER A 30 -14.15 28.10 2.29
CA SER A 30 -13.78 27.42 3.53
C SER A 30 -14.55 26.11 3.71
N ARG A 31 -15.85 26.09 3.38
CA ARG A 31 -16.68 24.88 3.43
C ARG A 31 -16.24 23.81 2.43
N VAL A 32 -15.87 24.21 1.21
CA VAL A 32 -15.38 23.28 0.17
C VAL A 32 -14.04 22.70 0.58
N ARG A 33 -13.10 23.51 1.07
CA ARG A 33 -11.81 23.03 1.58
C ARG A 33 -12.00 22.06 2.75
N ALA A 34 -12.82 22.41 3.73
CA ALA A 34 -13.12 21.54 4.87
C ALA A 34 -13.74 20.21 4.43
N ALA A 35 -14.63 20.21 3.43
CA ALA A 35 -15.22 18.99 2.90
C ALA A 35 -14.21 18.10 2.15
N ILE A 36 -13.25 18.70 1.43
CA ILE A 36 -12.18 17.98 0.74
C ILE A 36 -11.23 17.34 1.75
N GLU A 37 -10.81 18.09 2.77
CA GLU A 37 -9.95 17.60 3.85
C GLU A 37 -10.62 16.47 4.63
N ALA A 38 -11.91 16.63 4.97
CA ALA A 38 -12.68 15.58 5.63
C ALA A 38 -12.76 14.30 4.80
N ARG A 39 -12.83 14.42 3.46
CA ARG A 39 -12.84 13.27 2.55
C ARG A 39 -11.45 12.63 2.42
N ALA A 40 -10.38 13.41 2.43
CA ALA A 40 -9.01 12.93 2.42
C ALA A 40 -8.63 12.22 3.73
N ALA A 41 -9.19 12.65 4.86
CA ALA A 41 -9.01 12.04 6.17
C ALA A 41 -9.78 10.71 6.35
N LEU A 42 -10.62 10.32 5.38
CA LEU A 42 -11.31 9.04 5.45
C LEU A 42 -10.31 7.87 5.44
N PRO A 43 -10.59 6.79 6.17
CA PRO A 43 -9.80 5.59 6.06
C PRO A 43 -9.81 5.02 4.64
N TRP A 44 -8.71 4.44 4.19
CA TRP A 44 -8.51 3.96 2.81
C TRP A 44 -9.63 3.02 2.33
N TRP A 45 -10.23 2.20 3.21
CA TRP A 45 -11.31 1.27 2.85
C TRP A 45 -12.65 1.95 2.54
N ARG A 46 -12.84 3.21 2.96
CA ARG A 46 -14.01 4.04 2.60
C ARG A 46 -13.74 4.95 1.40
N GLN A 47 -12.49 5.00 0.93
CA GLN A 47 -12.10 5.77 -0.23
C GLN A 47 -12.23 4.91 -1.51
N SER A 48 -12.12 5.55 -2.68
CA SER A 48 -12.15 4.86 -3.96
C SER A 48 -10.98 3.88 -4.07
N PHE A 49 -11.14 2.83 -4.90
CA PHE A 49 -10.14 1.77 -5.10
C PHE A 49 -8.73 2.30 -5.41
N ALA A 50 -8.62 3.46 -6.06
CA ALA A 50 -7.33 4.09 -6.37
C ALA A 50 -6.54 4.53 -5.13
N ALA A 51 -7.22 4.88 -4.04
CA ALA A 51 -6.61 5.35 -2.80
C ALA A 51 -6.22 4.22 -1.84
N TRP A 52 -6.55 2.96 -2.18
CA TRP A 52 -6.21 1.82 -1.34
C TRP A 52 -4.70 1.57 -1.31
N PRO A 53 -4.13 1.03 -0.21
CA PRO A 53 -2.74 0.58 -0.22
C PRO A 53 -2.54 -0.51 -1.29
N VAL A 54 -1.35 -0.55 -1.90
CA VAL A 54 -1.05 -1.46 -3.04
C VAL A 54 -1.36 -2.91 -2.67
N ALA A 55 -1.01 -3.34 -1.46
CA ALA A 55 -1.31 -4.69 -0.97
C ALA A 55 -2.81 -5.01 -0.99
N ALA A 56 -3.68 -4.09 -0.55
CA ALA A 56 -5.13 -4.30 -0.56
C ALA A 56 -5.69 -4.36 -2.00
N ARG A 57 -5.16 -3.54 -2.91
CA ARG A 57 -5.53 -3.59 -4.34
C ARG A 57 -5.16 -4.92 -4.96
N VAL A 58 -3.93 -5.38 -4.72
CA VAL A 58 -3.43 -6.67 -5.24
C VAL A 58 -4.23 -7.82 -4.65
N ALA A 59 -4.49 -7.82 -3.33
CA ALA A 59 -5.29 -8.84 -2.68
C ALA A 59 -6.72 -8.90 -3.25
N PHE A 60 -7.35 -7.74 -3.47
CA PHE A 60 -8.68 -7.66 -4.07
C PHE A 60 -8.68 -8.19 -5.51
N LEU A 61 -7.69 -7.83 -6.34
CA LEU A 61 -7.58 -8.32 -7.72
C LEU A 61 -7.34 -9.83 -7.78
N ILE A 62 -6.46 -10.37 -6.92
CA ILE A 62 -6.21 -11.81 -6.84
C ILE A 62 -7.48 -12.54 -6.38
N GLY A 63 -8.16 -12.00 -5.36
CA GLY A 63 -9.41 -12.57 -4.85
C GLY A 63 -10.52 -12.57 -5.90
N SER A 64 -10.73 -11.44 -6.59
CA SER A 64 -11.76 -11.32 -7.63
C SER A 64 -11.46 -12.20 -8.84
N ALA A 65 -10.21 -12.27 -9.29
CA ALA A 65 -9.79 -13.18 -10.35
C ALA A 65 -9.98 -14.65 -9.96
N GLY A 66 -9.67 -15.00 -8.70
CA GLY A 66 -9.92 -16.33 -8.15
C GLY A 66 -11.39 -16.70 -8.16
N ILE A 67 -12.27 -15.80 -7.68
CA ILE A 67 -13.73 -16.02 -7.67
C ILE A 67 -14.28 -16.12 -9.10
N ALA A 68 -13.87 -15.24 -10.01
CA ALA A 68 -14.28 -15.29 -11.41
C ALA A 68 -13.91 -16.61 -12.07
N LYS A 69 -12.68 -17.10 -11.83
CA LYS A 69 -12.23 -18.40 -12.32
C LYS A 69 -13.06 -19.55 -11.74
N LEU A 70 -13.35 -19.53 -10.44
CA LEU A 70 -14.20 -20.54 -9.80
C LEU A 70 -15.61 -20.54 -10.39
N ALA A 71 -16.19 -19.37 -10.65
CA ALA A 71 -17.48 -19.24 -11.30
C ALA A 71 -17.47 -19.84 -12.72
N ILE A 72 -16.43 -19.56 -13.51
CA ILE A 72 -16.26 -20.15 -14.84
C ILE A 72 -16.16 -21.68 -14.75
N MET A 73 -15.34 -22.21 -13.83
CA MET A 73 -15.22 -23.66 -13.62
C MET A 73 -16.55 -24.29 -13.21
N ALA A 74 -17.30 -23.65 -12.32
CA ALA A 74 -18.61 -24.14 -11.89
C ALA A 74 -19.60 -24.21 -13.07
N VAL A 75 -19.61 -23.21 -13.94
CA VAL A 75 -20.44 -23.20 -15.16
C VAL A 75 -20.02 -24.31 -16.13
N VAL A 76 -18.72 -24.52 -16.32
CA VAL A 76 -18.20 -25.59 -17.17
C VAL A 76 -18.60 -26.97 -16.63
N TRP A 77 -18.50 -27.21 -15.31
CA TRP A 77 -18.91 -28.48 -14.72
C TRP A 77 -20.42 -28.69 -14.74
N ALA A 78 -21.21 -27.63 -14.60
CA ALA A 78 -22.66 -27.73 -14.75
C ALA A 78 -23.06 -28.22 -16.14
N MET A 79 -22.26 -27.92 -17.18
CA MET A 79 -22.51 -28.35 -18.56
C MET A 79 -21.85 -29.68 -18.92
N ALA A 80 -20.63 -29.95 -18.44
CA ALA A 80 -19.81 -31.10 -18.85
C ALA A 80 -19.83 -32.28 -17.86
N GLY A 81 -20.45 -32.11 -16.69
CA GLY A 81 -20.36 -33.07 -15.59
C GLY A 81 -19.18 -32.77 -14.66
N PHE A 82 -19.32 -33.16 -13.38
CA PHE A 82 -18.30 -32.95 -12.37
C PHE A 82 -17.38 -34.16 -12.28
N ASP A 83 -16.10 -33.97 -12.58
CA ASP A 83 -15.03 -34.96 -12.33
C ASP A 83 -14.06 -34.41 -11.29
N GLY A 84 -14.06 -35.02 -10.10
CA GLY A 84 -13.20 -34.64 -8.98
C GLY A 84 -11.71 -34.88 -9.23
N ALA A 85 -11.32 -35.75 -10.17
CA ALA A 85 -9.92 -35.98 -10.51
C ALA A 85 -9.36 -34.83 -11.37
N LEU A 86 -10.17 -34.25 -12.26
CA LEU A 86 -9.80 -33.07 -13.05
C LEU A 86 -9.67 -31.82 -12.16
N LEU A 87 -10.48 -31.71 -11.10
CA LEU A 87 -10.34 -30.68 -10.08
C LEU A 87 -8.93 -30.69 -9.47
N ALA A 88 -8.52 -31.83 -8.92
CA ALA A 88 -7.23 -31.96 -8.24
C ALA A 88 -6.05 -31.62 -9.17
N ASN A 89 -6.11 -32.06 -10.43
CA ASN A 89 -5.06 -31.80 -11.43
C ASN A 89 -5.04 -30.35 -11.96
N ALA A 90 -6.20 -29.70 -12.11
CA ALA A 90 -6.27 -28.30 -12.53
C ALA A 90 -5.71 -27.36 -11.45
N PHE A 91 -5.95 -27.67 -10.16
CA PHE A 91 -5.39 -26.91 -9.06
C PHE A 91 -3.88 -27.15 -8.87
N SER A 92 -3.38 -28.39 -9.03
CA SER A 92 -1.95 -28.67 -8.83
C SER A 92 -1.05 -27.97 -9.85
N THR A 93 -1.38 -28.09 -11.13
CA THR A 93 -0.57 -27.53 -12.23
C THR A 93 -0.55 -26.01 -12.19
N GLN A 94 -1.67 -25.39 -11.80
CA GLN A 94 -1.85 -23.95 -11.88
C GLN A 94 -1.37 -23.19 -10.64
N PHE A 95 -1.06 -23.91 -9.54
CA PHE A 95 -0.44 -23.36 -8.34
C PHE A 95 1.05 -23.74 -8.21
N ALA A 96 1.63 -24.48 -9.17
CA ALA A 96 3.05 -24.81 -9.17
C ALA A 96 3.96 -23.57 -9.12
N TRP A 97 3.59 -22.49 -9.81
CA TRP A 97 4.32 -21.21 -9.75
C TRP A 97 4.28 -20.56 -8.36
N VAL A 98 3.24 -20.79 -7.57
CA VAL A 98 3.13 -20.28 -6.19
C VAL A 98 4.18 -20.94 -5.30
N GLN A 99 4.48 -22.23 -5.53
CA GLN A 99 5.58 -22.92 -4.84
C GLN A 99 6.95 -22.34 -5.23
N THR A 100 7.13 -21.95 -6.49
CA THR A 100 8.36 -21.26 -6.93
C THR A 100 8.50 -19.91 -6.22
N VAL A 101 7.43 -19.12 -6.17
CA VAL A 101 7.43 -17.80 -5.50
C VAL A 101 7.68 -17.95 -4.00
N SER A 102 7.00 -18.87 -3.32
CA SER A 102 7.23 -19.13 -1.89
C SER A 102 8.63 -19.67 -1.62
N GLY A 103 9.18 -20.46 -2.54
CA GLY A 103 10.57 -20.92 -2.54
C GLY A 103 11.57 -19.76 -2.56
N VAL A 104 11.35 -18.74 -3.40
CA VAL A 104 12.18 -17.52 -3.44
C VAL A 104 12.12 -16.77 -2.11
N PHE A 105 10.92 -16.57 -1.54
CA PHE A 105 10.80 -15.91 -0.23
C PHE A 105 11.50 -16.69 0.89
N THR A 106 11.39 -18.01 0.87
CA THR A 106 12.06 -18.89 1.83
C THR A 106 13.58 -18.84 1.66
N ALA A 107 14.07 -18.82 0.41
CA ALA A 107 15.49 -18.68 0.11
C ALA A 107 16.05 -17.34 0.59
N ILE A 108 15.32 -16.25 0.38
CA ILE A 108 15.67 -14.92 0.90
C ILE A 108 15.74 -14.94 2.43
N GLY A 109 14.71 -15.49 3.10
CA GLY A 109 14.70 -15.61 4.56
C GLY A 109 15.87 -16.43 5.11
N ASN A 110 16.17 -17.56 4.46
CA ASN A 110 17.30 -18.42 4.83
C ASN A 110 18.66 -17.74 4.57
N PHE A 111 18.78 -16.94 3.49
CA PHE A 111 19.96 -16.13 3.23
C PHE A 111 20.19 -15.12 4.36
N PHE A 112 19.18 -14.33 4.73
CA PHE A 112 19.29 -13.40 5.85
C PHE A 112 19.59 -14.10 7.17
N GLY A 113 18.96 -15.25 7.44
CA GLY A 113 19.26 -16.06 8.63
C GLY A 113 20.70 -16.58 8.64
N THR A 114 21.23 -16.98 7.49
CA THR A 114 22.61 -17.45 7.33
C THR A 114 23.59 -16.31 7.51
N VAL A 115 23.35 -15.16 6.88
CA VAL A 115 24.18 -13.95 7.03
C VAL A 115 24.18 -13.47 8.48
N TYR A 116 23.01 -13.43 9.13
CA TYR A 116 22.90 -13.03 10.53
C TYR A 116 23.70 -13.95 11.47
N ARG A 117 23.66 -15.26 11.23
CA ARG A 117 24.45 -16.24 12.01
C ARG A 117 25.94 -16.23 11.65
N ALA A 118 26.29 -15.82 10.43
CA ALA A 118 27.66 -15.75 9.96
C ALA A 118 28.40 -14.50 10.49
N ILE A 119 27.68 -13.45 10.90
CA ILE A 119 28.27 -12.28 11.56
C ILE A 119 28.70 -12.70 12.98
N PRO A 120 30.02 -12.77 13.28
CA PRO A 120 30.46 -13.15 14.61
C PRO A 120 30.01 -12.07 15.60
N PRO A 121 29.40 -12.43 16.75
CA PRO A 121 28.95 -11.45 17.74
C PRO A 121 30.06 -10.50 18.19
N LEU A 122 31.31 -10.98 18.16
CA LEU A 122 32.51 -10.20 18.47
C LEU A 122 32.68 -8.96 17.58
N TRP A 123 32.28 -9.00 16.31
CA TRP A 123 32.34 -7.85 15.40
C TRP A 123 31.26 -6.82 15.71
N LEU A 124 30.08 -7.28 16.14
CA LEU A 124 29.01 -6.39 16.59
C LEU A 124 29.41 -5.66 17.87
N TYR A 125 29.92 -6.39 18.87
CA TYR A 125 30.39 -5.80 20.12
C TYR A 125 31.66 -4.96 19.92
N GLY A 126 32.60 -5.41 19.09
CA GLY A 126 33.83 -4.70 18.77
C GLY A 126 33.57 -3.40 18.01
N GLY A 127 32.67 -3.43 17.02
CA GLY A 127 32.24 -2.23 16.30
C GLY A 127 31.54 -1.23 17.22
N LEU A 128 30.61 -1.71 18.06
CA LEU A 128 29.92 -0.86 19.03
C LEU A 128 30.89 -0.24 20.05
N ALA A 129 31.84 -1.03 20.55
CA ALA A 129 32.87 -0.55 21.47
C ALA A 129 33.81 0.48 20.82
N ALA A 130 34.20 0.27 19.57
CA ALA A 130 35.02 1.23 18.83
C ALA A 130 34.29 2.56 18.59
N VAL A 131 33.00 2.52 18.23
CA VAL A 131 32.16 3.71 18.08
C VAL A 131 32.03 4.45 19.42
N ALA A 132 31.75 3.74 20.51
CA ALA A 132 31.66 4.32 21.84
C ALA A 132 32.99 4.97 22.27
N ALA A 133 34.12 4.32 21.99
CA ALA A 133 35.45 4.85 22.29
C ALA A 133 35.77 6.11 21.48
N LEU A 134 35.47 6.11 20.17
CA LEU A 134 35.63 7.29 19.30
C LEU A 134 34.76 8.45 19.78
N TYR A 135 33.51 8.18 20.16
CA TYR A 135 32.61 9.20 20.68
C TYR A 135 33.10 9.78 22.01
N ALA A 136 33.55 8.92 22.93
CA ALA A 136 34.15 9.35 24.19
C ALA A 136 35.43 10.17 23.98
N ALA A 137 36.27 9.78 23.02
CA ALA A 137 37.49 10.51 22.66
C ALA A 137 37.15 11.89 22.07
N LEU A 138 36.16 11.98 21.18
CA LEU A 138 35.70 13.26 20.63
C LEU A 138 35.18 14.18 21.73
N PHE A 139 34.38 13.64 22.64
CA PHE A 139 33.83 14.41 23.77
C PHE A 139 34.93 14.85 24.74
N GLY A 140 35.88 13.96 25.07
CA GLY A 140 37.01 14.27 25.94
C GLY A 140 37.96 15.29 25.32
N LEU A 141 38.27 15.17 24.04
CA LEU A 141 39.07 16.15 23.30
C LEU A 141 38.34 17.50 23.21
N GLY A 142 37.04 17.52 22.96
CA GLY A 142 36.23 18.73 22.99
C GLY A 142 36.23 19.40 24.36
N ALA A 143 36.05 18.63 25.44
CA ALA A 143 36.05 19.15 26.80
C ALA A 143 37.42 19.69 27.23
N THR A 144 38.51 19.00 26.87
CA THR A 144 39.87 19.45 27.18
C THR A 144 40.26 20.69 26.37
N ALA A 145 39.93 20.74 25.08
CA ALA A 145 40.15 21.91 24.23
C ALA A 145 39.34 23.12 24.72
N TYR A 146 38.08 22.94 25.10
CA TYR A 146 37.25 23.99 25.69
C TYR A 146 37.86 24.53 26.99
N ARG A 147 38.31 23.63 27.89
CA ARG A 147 38.94 24.03 29.16
C ARG A 147 40.24 24.82 28.93
N LEU A 148 41.08 24.38 27.99
CA LEU A 148 42.34 25.06 27.66
C LEU A 148 42.14 26.43 27.01
N LEU A 149 41.14 26.58 26.14
CA LEU A 149 40.93 27.82 25.38
C LEU A 149 40.04 28.85 26.08
N TYR A 150 39.03 28.40 26.82
CA TYR A 150 37.97 29.27 27.37
C TYR A 150 37.92 29.32 28.90
N ALA A 151 38.40 28.29 29.62
CA ALA A 151 38.35 28.31 31.09
C ALA A 151 39.61 28.89 31.74
N ASN A 152 40.70 29.03 30.97
CA ASN A 152 41.98 29.62 31.41
C ASN A 152 42.20 31.05 30.86
N ARG A 153 41.15 31.70 30.33
CA ARG A 153 41.09 33.13 30.03
C ARG A 153 40.03 33.78 30.90
#